data_AF-A0A5C7L5U8-F1
#
_entry.id   AF-A0A5C7L5U8-F1
#
_cell.length_a   1.000
_cell.length_b   1.000
_cell.length_c   1.000
_cell.angle_alpha   90.00
_cell.angle_beta   90.00
_cell.angle_gamma   90.00
#
_symmetry.space_group_name_H-M   'P 1'
#
loop_
_entity.id
_entity.type
_entity.pdbx_description
1 polymer ?
#
loop_
_entity_poly.entity_id
_entity_poly.type
_entity_poly.pdbx_seq_one_letter_code
_entity_poly.pdbx_strand_id
1 'polypeptide(L)'
;MSKTLLDSVFNGGRSSRNGDLVVVMLPSQSFVTSAQEFMQAQQWARSKQSNGFPNRDRAAFIERFDTLVARNGAGVATRGHPKVLKRMVALMEQQGMAMEDWMIPRFVDDEIKRKEKPEDEAEAPAAAPDPDSPKLPQD
;
A
#
# COMPACT_ATOMS: atom_id res chain seq x y z
N MET A 1 37.18 0.32 7.05
CA MET A 1 35.83 -0.15 7.44
C MET A 1 35.22 -0.86 6.25
N SER A 2 34.80 -2.11 6.42
CA SER A 2 34.01 -2.81 5.41
C SER A 2 32.63 -2.16 5.29
N LYS A 3 32.19 -1.81 4.08
CA LYS A 3 30.83 -1.30 3.85
C LYS A 3 29.82 -2.41 4.13
N THR A 4 28.75 -2.08 4.86
CA THR A 4 27.65 -3.02 5.05
C THR A 4 26.85 -3.14 3.75
N LEU A 5 26.07 -4.22 3.63
CA LEU A 5 25.14 -4.39 2.52
C LEU A 5 24.13 -3.23 2.50
N LEU A 6 23.67 -2.77 3.66
CA LEU A 6 22.77 -1.62 3.76
C LEU A 6 23.38 -0.35 3.14
N ASP A 7 24.64 -0.04 3.45
CA ASP A 7 25.33 1.14 2.90
C ASP A 7 25.46 1.07 1.37
N SER A 8 25.67 -0.13 0.85
CA SER A 8 25.75 -0.39 -0.59
C SER A 8 24.38 -0.24 -1.28
N VAL A 9 23.32 -0.77 -0.67
CA VAL A 9 21.93 -0.69 -1.17
C VAL A 9 21.50 0.77 -1.31
N PHE A 10 21.66 1.55 -0.24
CA PHE A 10 21.22 2.94 -0.14
C PHE A 10 22.21 3.95 -0.74
N ASN A 11 23.24 3.50 -1.45
CA ASN A 11 24.12 4.40 -2.18
C ASN A 11 23.32 5.17 -3.26
N GLY A 12 22.98 6.42 -2.96
CA GLY A 12 22.07 7.27 -3.76
C GLY A 12 20.57 6.95 -3.60
N GLY A 13 20.21 6.10 -2.64
CA GLY A 13 18.82 5.76 -2.33
C GLY A 13 18.31 6.44 -1.05
N ARG A 14 17.00 6.46 -0.86
CA ARG A 14 16.34 6.94 0.36
C ARG A 14 15.13 6.08 0.71
N SER A 15 14.79 6.04 1.99
CA SER A 15 13.53 5.47 2.47
C SER A 15 12.77 6.51 3.29
N SER A 16 11.46 6.57 3.12
CA SER A 16 10.57 7.42 3.92
C SER A 16 9.48 6.57 4.55
N ARG A 17 9.23 6.78 5.85
CA ARG A 17 8.18 6.08 6.57
C ARG A 17 6.95 6.98 6.68
N ASN A 18 5.83 6.46 6.21
CA ASN A 18 4.52 7.10 6.30
C ASN A 18 3.62 6.15 7.10
N GLY A 19 3.49 6.38 8.40
CA GLY A 19 2.76 5.49 9.30
C GLY A 19 3.28 4.04 9.26
N ASP A 20 2.45 3.14 8.74
CA ASP A 20 2.74 1.70 8.62
C ASP A 20 3.35 1.29 7.27
N LEU A 21 3.49 2.24 6.35
CA LEU A 21 4.12 2.03 5.05
C LEU A 21 5.52 2.65 5.03
N VAL A 22 6.41 2.02 4.29
CA VAL A 22 7.73 2.57 3.97
C VAL A 22 7.87 2.63 2.46
N VAL A 23 8.12 3.83 1.96
CA VAL A 23 8.46 4.10 0.56
C VAL A 23 9.98 4.03 0.43
N VAL A 24 10.46 3.10 -0.38
CA VAL A 24 11.88 2.91 -0.68
C VAL A 24 12.13 3.38 -2.11
N MET A 25 13.07 4.31 -2.27
CA MET A 25 13.49 4.89 -3.55
C MET A 25 14.98 4.64 -3.72
N LEU A 26 15.35 3.70 -4.58
CA LEU A 26 16.73 3.41 -4.97
C LEU A 26 16.95 3.88 -6.42
N PRO A 27 18.20 4.09 -6.87
CA PRO A 27 18.49 4.69 -8.18
C PRO A 27 17.80 4.03 -9.39
N SER A 28 17.53 2.73 -9.33
CA SER A 28 16.85 1.99 -10.40
C SER A 28 15.65 1.17 -9.92
N GLN A 29 15.30 1.28 -8.63
CA GLN A 29 14.33 0.39 -7.98
C GLN A 29 13.57 1.14 -6.90
N SER A 30 12.24 1.16 -6.99
CA SER A 30 11.38 1.92 -6.10
C SER A 30 10.13 1.11 -5.78
N PHE A 31 9.80 1.01 -4.51
CA PHE A 31 8.68 0.20 -4.03
C PHE A 31 8.15 0.68 -2.67
N VAL A 32 6.93 0.29 -2.33
CA VAL A 32 6.32 0.44 -1.02
C VAL A 32 6.23 -0.94 -0.35
N THR A 33 6.52 -0.99 0.94
CA THR A 33 6.39 -2.20 1.77
C THR A 33 5.88 -1.81 3.17
N SER A 34 5.60 -2.79 4.03
CA SER A 34 5.24 -2.54 5.43
C SER A 34 6.47 -2.08 6.23
N ALA A 35 6.23 -1.25 7.25
CA ALA A 35 7.29 -0.82 8.17
C ALA A 35 7.94 -2.01 8.89
N GLN A 36 7.17 -3.05 9.19
CA GLN A 36 7.67 -4.26 9.86
C GLN A 36 8.62 -5.06 8.96
N GLU A 37 8.27 -5.31 7.70
CA GLU A 37 9.17 -6.00 6.76
C GLU A 37 10.43 -5.16 6.51
N PHE A 38 10.27 -3.84 6.34
CA PHE A 38 11.40 -2.93 6.16
C PHE A 38 12.39 -2.97 7.31
N MET A 39 11.92 -2.94 8.56
CA MET A 39 12.82 -3.02 9.72
C MET A 39 13.59 -4.35 9.75
N GLN A 40 12.94 -5.47 9.44
CA GLN A 40 13.59 -6.78 9.40
C GLN A 40 14.65 -6.85 8.29
N ALA A 41 14.31 -6.41 7.09
CA ALA A 41 15.25 -6.36 5.96
C ALA A 41 16.43 -5.40 6.25
N GLN A 42 16.17 -4.24 6.86
CA GLN A 42 17.20 -3.28 7.24
C GLN A 42 18.16 -3.85 8.28
N GLN A 43 17.66 -4.51 9.33
CA GLN A 43 18.50 -5.14 10.34
C GLN A 43 19.38 -6.26 9.74
N TRP A 44 18.77 -7.11 8.89
CA TRP A 44 19.51 -8.11 8.14
C TRP A 44 20.62 -7.47 7.29
N ALA A 45 20.32 -6.45 6.50
CA ALA A 45 21.29 -5.79 5.63
C ALA A 45 22.44 -5.12 6.40
N ARG A 46 22.19 -4.58 7.59
CA ARG A 46 23.24 -4.03 8.47
C ARG A 46 24.21 -5.09 8.97
N SER A 47 23.72 -6.31 9.19
CA SER A 47 24.53 -7.45 9.65
C SER A 47 25.33 -8.14 8.53
N LYS A 48 25.13 -7.75 7.27
CA LYS A 48 25.82 -8.35 6.12
C LYS A 48 26.88 -7.41 5.58
N GLN A 49 28.01 -7.99 5.17
CA GLN A 49 29.03 -7.28 4.43
C GLN A 49 28.60 -7.15 2.97
N SER A 50 28.81 -5.98 2.36
CA SER A 50 28.57 -5.77 0.93
C SER A 50 29.51 -6.63 0.10
N ASN A 51 29.02 -7.12 -1.04
CA ASN A 51 29.85 -7.81 -2.04
C ASN A 51 30.63 -6.85 -2.96
N GLY A 52 30.51 -5.53 -2.75
CA GLY A 52 31.15 -4.49 -3.56
C GLY A 52 30.37 -4.09 -4.83
N PHE A 53 29.26 -4.76 -5.14
CA PHE A 53 28.40 -4.51 -6.30
C PHE A 53 27.01 -4.05 -5.87
N PRO A 54 26.74 -2.72 -5.86
CA PRO A 54 25.47 -2.17 -5.39
C PRO A 54 24.23 -2.78 -6.03
N ASN A 55 24.27 -3.09 -7.33
CA ASN A 55 23.11 -3.70 -8.02
C ASN A 55 22.78 -5.10 -7.50
N ARG A 56 23.81 -5.91 -7.18
CA ARG A 56 23.60 -7.25 -6.61
C ARG A 56 23.15 -7.17 -5.16
N ASP A 57 23.73 -6.25 -4.38
CA ASP A 57 23.32 -6.01 -3.00
C ASP A 57 21.85 -5.54 -2.93
N ARG A 58 21.41 -4.67 -3.85
CA ARG A 58 20.00 -4.25 -3.94
C ARG A 58 19.07 -5.40 -4.33
N ALA A 59 19.47 -6.25 -5.28
CA ALA A 59 18.68 -7.43 -5.63
C ALA A 59 18.49 -8.35 -4.41
N ALA A 60 19.58 -8.67 -3.70
CA ALA A 60 19.53 -9.48 -2.49
C ALA A 60 18.70 -8.83 -1.36
N PHE A 61 18.73 -7.50 -1.25
CA PHE A 61 17.90 -6.76 -0.31
C PHE A 61 16.42 -6.84 -0.65
N ILE A 62 16.06 -6.65 -1.92
CA ILE A 62 14.68 -6.69 -2.42
C ILE A 62 14.09 -8.11 -2.30
N GLU A 63 14.92 -9.15 -2.42
CA GLU A 63 14.52 -10.54 -2.19
C GLU A 63 14.06 -10.83 -0.75
N ARG A 64 14.39 -9.97 0.23
CA ARG A 64 13.95 -10.14 1.63
C ARG A 64 12.51 -9.71 1.89
N PHE A 65 11.87 -9.07 0.92
CA PHE A 65 10.50 -8.61 1.03
C PHE A 65 9.55 -9.64 0.41
N ASP A 66 8.63 -10.12 1.23
CA ASP A 66 7.55 -10.99 0.80
C ASP A 66 6.42 -10.17 0.18
N THR A 67 6.19 -8.97 0.71
CA THR A 67 5.14 -8.06 0.25
C THR A 67 5.72 -6.70 -0.14
N LEU A 68 5.56 -6.34 -1.41
CA LEU A 68 5.90 -5.01 -1.90
C LEU A 68 5.04 -4.61 -3.09
N VAL A 69 4.74 -3.31 -3.20
CA VAL A 69 4.10 -2.67 -4.35
C VAL A 69 5.17 -1.87 -5.10
N ALA A 70 5.48 -2.26 -6.32
CA ALA A 70 6.51 -1.61 -7.12
C ALA A 70 6.01 -0.30 -7.76
N ARG A 71 6.91 0.66 -7.96
CA ARG A 71 6.64 1.86 -8.77
C ARG A 71 6.70 1.49 -10.25
N ASN A 72 5.89 2.14 -11.07
CA ASN A 72 5.91 1.99 -12.52
C ASN A 72 7.32 2.27 -13.08
N GLY A 73 7.81 1.35 -13.91
CA GLY A 73 9.15 1.44 -14.53
C GLY A 73 10.33 1.14 -13.60
N ALA A 74 10.10 0.71 -12.35
CA ALA A 74 11.16 0.61 -11.35
C ALA A 74 11.90 -0.75 -11.28
N GLY A 75 11.90 -1.53 -12.36
CA GLY A 75 12.71 -2.76 -12.46
C GLY A 75 12.42 -3.85 -11.42
N VAL A 76 11.32 -3.76 -10.69
CA VAL A 76 10.85 -4.72 -9.67
C VAL A 76 9.37 -4.97 -9.92
N ALA A 77 8.92 -6.21 -9.69
CA ALA A 77 7.50 -6.56 -9.78
C ALA A 77 6.83 -6.49 -8.41
N THR A 78 5.59 -5.99 -8.38
CA THR A 78 4.68 -6.09 -7.23
C THR A 78 4.45 -7.56 -6.87
N ARG A 79 4.54 -7.89 -5.58
CA ARG A 79 4.34 -9.26 -5.06
C ARG A 79 3.78 -9.23 -3.65
N GLY A 80 3.14 -10.33 -3.26
CA GLY A 80 2.61 -10.55 -1.92
C GLY A 80 1.19 -11.09 -1.94
N HIS A 81 0.66 -11.38 -0.75
CA HIS A 81 -0.67 -11.95 -0.63
C HIS A 81 -1.76 -10.93 -0.98
N PRO A 82 -2.79 -11.27 -1.78
CA PRO A 82 -3.81 -10.32 -2.25
C PRO A 82 -4.48 -9.48 -1.15
N LYS A 83 -4.86 -10.13 -0.04
CA LYS A 83 -5.47 -9.43 1.11
C LYS A 83 -4.55 -8.38 1.75
N VAL A 84 -3.24 -8.61 1.73
CA VAL A 84 -2.26 -7.67 2.31
C VAL A 84 -2.02 -6.53 1.33
N LEU A 85 -1.87 -6.83 0.04
CA LEU A 85 -1.74 -5.82 -1.01
C LEU A 85 -2.94 -4.85 -1.02
N LYS A 86 -4.16 -5.37 -0.87
CA LYS A 86 -5.36 -4.53 -0.76
C LYS A 86 -5.32 -3.55 0.41
N ARG A 87 -4.88 -4.02 1.58
CA ARG A 87 -4.71 -3.15 2.77
C ARG A 87 -3.62 -2.11 2.54
N MET A 88 -2.52 -2.50 1.90
CA MET A 88 -1.44 -1.57 1.56
C MET A 88 -1.91 -0.49 0.60
N VAL A 89 -2.62 -0.85 -0.47
CA VAL A 89 -3.14 0.13 -1.45
C VAL A 89 -4.10 1.11 -0.76
N ALA A 90 -5.04 0.62 0.05
CA ALA A 90 -5.94 1.50 0.81
C ALA A 90 -5.18 2.47 1.74
N LEU A 91 -4.09 2.01 2.37
CA LEU A 91 -3.22 2.88 3.17
C LEU A 91 -2.42 3.87 2.31
N MET A 92 -2.01 3.48 1.11
CA MET A 92 -1.33 4.38 0.16
C MET A 92 -2.28 5.49 -0.30
N GLU A 93 -3.54 5.17 -0.59
CA GLU A 93 -4.60 6.13 -0.95
C GLU A 93 -4.89 7.09 0.21
N GLN A 94 -5.04 6.56 1.43
CA GLN A 94 -5.23 7.37 2.64
C GLN A 94 -4.07 8.35 2.88
N GLN A 95 -2.87 8.00 2.43
CA GLN A 95 -1.67 8.84 2.53
C GLN A 95 -1.51 9.83 1.38
N GLY A 96 -2.48 9.88 0.45
CA GLY A 96 -2.45 10.80 -0.70
C GLY A 96 -1.37 10.46 -1.72
N MET A 97 -0.95 9.20 -1.81
CA MET A 97 -0.03 8.78 -2.88
C MET A 97 -0.78 8.76 -4.22
N ALA A 98 -0.11 9.14 -5.32
CA ALA A 98 -0.67 9.02 -6.66
C ALA A 98 -0.67 7.55 -7.10
N MET A 99 -1.83 6.89 -7.13
CA MET A 99 -1.93 5.44 -7.45
C MET A 99 -1.41 5.09 -8.85
N GLU A 100 -1.52 6.03 -9.79
CA GLU A 100 -1.02 5.92 -11.18
C GLU A 100 0.51 5.80 -11.28
N ASP A 101 1.26 6.15 -10.24
CA ASP A 101 2.70 5.94 -10.18
C ASP A 101 3.08 4.49 -9.82
N TRP A 102 2.12 3.67 -9.38
CA TRP A 102 2.37 2.36 -8.80
C TRP A 102 1.79 1.21 -9.62
N MET A 103 2.46 0.07 -9.58
CA MET A 103 2.04 -1.17 -10.23
C MET A 103 1.04 -1.90 -9.34
N ILE A 104 -0.23 -1.48 -9.38
CA ILE A 104 -1.30 -2.11 -8.62
C ILE A 104 -1.89 -3.28 -9.43
N PRO A 105 -1.97 -4.51 -8.88
CA PRO A 105 -2.58 -5.62 -9.59
C PRO A 105 -4.09 -5.41 -9.77
N ARG A 106 -4.62 -5.74 -10.95
CA ARG A 106 -6.05 -5.52 -11.31
C ARG A 106 -7.05 -6.14 -10.32
N PHE A 107 -6.71 -7.30 -9.73
CA PHE A 107 -7.56 -7.94 -8.73
C PHE A 107 -7.72 -7.11 -7.44
N VAL A 108 -6.79 -6.20 -7.15
CA VAL A 108 -6.90 -5.25 -6.05
C VAL A 108 -7.77 -4.07 -6.45
N ASP A 109 -7.53 -3.51 -7.65
CA ASP A 109 -8.29 -2.36 -8.18
C ASP A 109 -9.79 -2.65 -8.32
N ASP A 110 -10.16 -3.81 -8.86
CA ASP A 110 -11.56 -4.15 -9.13
C ASP A 110 -12.40 -4.25 -7.84
N GLU A 111 -11.80 -4.69 -6.74
CA GLU A 111 -12.49 -4.77 -5.46
C GLU A 111 -12.49 -3.46 -4.67
N ILE A 112 -11.46 -2.60 -4.84
CA ILE A 112 -11.46 -1.26 -4.24
C ILE A 112 -12.57 -0.43 -4.88
N LYS A 113 -12.65 -0.41 -6.22
CA LYS A 113 -13.73 0.25 -6.97
C LYS A 113 -15.12 -0.25 -6.57
N ARG A 114 -15.25 -1.55 -6.28
CA ARG A 114 -16.51 -2.14 -5.79
C ARG A 114 -16.89 -1.64 -4.39
N LYS A 115 -15.91 -1.32 -3.54
CA LYS A 115 -16.14 -0.81 -2.19
C LYS A 115 -16.37 0.72 -2.17
N GLU A 116 -15.85 1.44 -3.15
CA GLU A 116 -16.09 2.88 -3.34
C GLU A 116 -17.46 3.19 -3.98
N LYS A 117 -18.07 2.26 -4.72
CA LYS A 117 -19.51 2.33 -5.00
C LYS A 117 -20.24 2.05 -3.69
N PRO A 118 -20.79 3.06 -3.00
CA PRO A 118 -21.58 2.78 -1.83
C PRO A 118 -22.86 2.07 -2.31
N GLU A 119 -23.39 1.18 -1.49
CA GLU A 119 -24.82 0.83 -1.50
C GLU A 119 -25.63 2.07 -1.08
N ASP A 120 -25.46 3.20 -1.78
CA ASP A 120 -26.18 4.47 -1.63
C ASP A 120 -27.52 4.44 -2.37
N GLU A 121 -28.12 3.25 -2.43
CA GLU A 121 -29.49 3.01 -2.88
C GLU A 121 -30.25 2.19 -1.81
N ALA A 122 -29.85 2.30 -0.55
CA ALA A 122 -30.65 1.90 0.60
C ALA A 122 -31.35 3.14 1.20
N GLU A 123 -32.43 3.54 0.52
CA GLU A 123 -33.68 4.04 1.11
C GLU A 123 -33.57 5.08 2.25
N ALA A 124 -33.58 6.37 1.89
CA ALA A 124 -33.87 7.46 2.82
C ALA A 124 -35.39 7.55 3.11
N PRO A 125 -35.79 7.91 4.35
CA PRO A 125 -37.13 7.67 4.89
C PRO A 125 -38.13 8.74 4.44
N ALA A 126 -39.27 8.33 3.88
CA ALA A 126 -40.39 9.23 3.64
C ALA A 126 -41.14 9.47 4.95
N ALA A 127 -40.95 10.66 5.50
CA ALA A 127 -41.67 11.21 6.64
C ALA A 127 -43.20 11.17 6.45
N ALA A 128 -43.90 10.89 7.55
CA ALA A 128 -45.35 10.99 7.69
C ALA A 128 -45.86 12.42 7.40
N PRO A 129 -47.15 12.54 7.04
CA PRO A 129 -47.95 13.62 7.58
C PRO A 129 -49.20 13.06 8.30
N ASP A 130 -49.30 13.30 9.60
CA ASP A 130 -50.61 13.46 10.25
C ASP A 130 -51.28 14.72 9.68
N PRO A 131 -52.58 14.67 9.36
CA PRO A 131 -53.44 15.66 9.98
C PRO A 131 -54.82 15.11 10.38
N ASP A 132 -55.19 15.49 11.59
CA ASP A 132 -56.53 15.65 12.14
C ASP A 132 -57.64 15.92 11.09
N SER A 133 -58.66 15.07 11.05
CA SER A 133 -60.06 15.49 10.86
C SER A 133 -61.07 14.42 11.34
N PRO A 134 -62.23 14.83 11.89
CA PRO A 134 -63.10 14.00 12.72
C PRO A 134 -64.28 13.40 11.96
N LYS A 135 -64.72 12.19 12.33
CA LYS A 135 -66.10 11.71 12.08
C LYS A 135 -66.53 10.52 12.97
N LEU A 136 -67.30 10.82 14.02
CA LEU A 136 -68.40 9.95 14.52
C LEU A 136 -69.53 9.95 13.45
N PRO A 137 -70.50 9.01 13.38
CA PRO A 137 -70.83 7.87 14.23
C PRO A 137 -71.02 6.54 13.45
N GLN A 138 -71.14 5.40 14.14
CA GLN A 138 -71.74 4.18 13.60
C GLN A 138 -72.75 3.67 14.66
N ASP A 139 -73.90 3.23 14.15
CA ASP A 139 -75.16 2.86 14.81
C ASP A 139 -75.04 1.79 15.90
#